data_AF-A0A6S7B1X3-F1
#
_entry.id   AF-A0A6S7B1X3-F1
#
_cell.length_a   1.000
_cell.length_b   1.000
_cell.length_c   1.000
_cell.angle_alpha   90.00
_cell.angle_beta   90.00
_cell.angle_gamma   90.00
#
_symmetry.space_group_name_H-M   'P 1'
#
loop_
_entity.id
_entity.type
_entity.pdbx_description
1 polymer ?
#
loop_
_entity_poly.entity_id
_entity_poly.type
_entity_poly.pdbx_seq_one_letter_code
_entity_poly.pdbx_strand_id
1 'polypeptide(L)' 'MRFDAKAAKQLKPDTHMSFEAFPGLRLEATASRRSWTYRFKSPVDGRMRQRKLGE' A
#
# COMPACT_ATOMS: atom_id res chain seq x y z
N MET A 1 -11.08 12.31 3.42
CA MET A 1 -10.00 11.34 3.76
C MET A 1 -8.74 12.11 4.13
N ARG A 2 -8.01 11.69 5.18
CA ARG A 2 -6.75 12.34 5.59
C ARG A 2 -5.64 11.29 5.64
N PHE A 3 -4.62 11.46 4.80
CA PHE A 3 -3.37 10.74 4.95
C PHE A 3 -2.68 11.26 6.22
N ASP A 4 -2.42 10.37 7.17
CA ASP A 4 -1.66 10.70 8.39
C ASP A 4 -0.18 10.37 8.15
N ALA A 5 0.60 11.40 7.85
CA ALA A 5 2.03 11.28 7.63
C ALA A 5 2.79 10.78 8.87
N LYS A 6 2.30 11.07 10.09
CA LYS A 6 2.93 10.61 11.33
C LYS A 6 2.71 9.12 11.50
N ALA A 7 1.48 8.65 11.31
CA ALA A 7 1.16 7.22 11.33
C ALA A 7 1.94 6.46 10.23
N ALA A 8 2.03 7.03 9.03
CA ALA A 8 2.84 6.47 7.94
C ALA A 8 4.32 6.33 8.32
N LYS A 9 4.91 7.37 8.95
CA LYS A 9 6.30 7.34 9.43
C LYS A 9 6.53 6.35 10.59
N GLN A 10 5.48 5.91 11.27
CA GLN A 10 5.56 4.97 12.39
C GLN A 10 5.22 3.52 11.99
N LEU A 11 4.87 3.27 10.73
CA LEU A 11 4.69 1.91 10.21
C LEU A 11 5.94 1.06 10.50
N LYS A 12 5.69 -0.11 11.09
CA LYS A 12 6.72 -1.11 11.37
C LYS A 12 7.15 -1.79 10.06
N PRO A 13 8.40 -2.27 9.96
CA PRO A 13 8.79 -3.14 8.86
C PRO A 13 7.81 -4.31 8.69
N ASP A 14 7.59 -4.70 7.44
CA ASP A 14 6.69 -5.78 7.01
C ASP A 14 5.20 -5.53 7.31
N THR A 15 4.84 -4.28 7.58
CA THR A 15 3.43 -3.84 7.72
C THR A 15 3.01 -2.90 6.59
N HIS A 16 1.69 -2.75 6.43
CA HIS A 16 1.13 -1.83 5.45
C HIS A 16 -0.03 -1.02 6.02
N MET A 17 -0.17 0.21 5.51
CA MET A 17 -1.35 1.04 5.74
C MET A 17 -2.28 0.94 4.53
N SER A 18 -3.56 0.71 4.76
CA SER A 18 -4.63 0.71 3.75
C SER A 18 -5.54 1.93 3.89
N PHE A 19 -6.22 2.29 2.82
CA PHE A 19 -7.08 3.47 2.76
C PHE A 19 -8.49 3.08 2.32
N GLU A 20 -9.49 3.30 3.18
CA GLU A 20 -10.89 2.90 2.89
C GLU A 20 -11.45 3.57 1.62
N ALA A 21 -11.16 4.86 1.41
CA ALA A 21 -11.64 5.58 0.23
C ALA A 21 -10.88 5.19 -1.07
N PHE A 22 -9.76 4.48 -0.96
CA PHE A 22 -8.97 3.99 -2.11
C PHE A 22 -8.63 2.51 -1.92
N PRO A 23 -9.61 1.61 -2.11
CA PRO A 23 -9.38 0.17 -1.99
C PRO A 23 -8.22 -0.29 -2.86
N GLY A 24 -7.34 -1.11 -2.29
CA GLY A 24 -6.17 -1.62 -3.00
C GLY A 24 -4.93 -0.73 -2.92
N LEU A 25 -5.06 0.57 -2.66
CA LEU A 25 -3.90 1.43 -2.39
C LEU A 25 -3.32 1.12 -1.01
N ARG A 26 -2.01 0.90 -0.96
CA ARG A 26 -1.28 0.55 0.25
C ARG A 26 0.04 1.30 0.33
N LEU A 27 0.43 1.67 1.54
CA LEU A 27 1.79 2.08 1.84
C LEU A 27 2.46 0.96 2.62
N GLU A 28 3.38 0.24 1.97
CA GLU A 28 4.14 -0.86 2.57
C GLU A 28 5.43 -0.32 3.18
N ALA A 29 5.74 -0.72 4.41
CA ALA A 29 7.00 -0.40 5.06
C ALA A 29 7.91 -1.63 5.04
N THR A 30 9.13 -1.45 4.53
CA THR A 30 10.23 -2.40 4.68
C THR A 30 11.14 -1.95 5.83
N ALA A 31 12.22 -2.68 6.09
CA ALA A 31 13.19 -2.32 7.13
C ALA A 31 13.79 -0.91 6.96
N SER A 32 13.91 -0.43 5.71
CA SER A 32 14.61 0.83 5.40
C SER A 32 13.80 1.82 4.60
N ARG A 33 12.71 1.39 3.94
CA ARG A 33 12.00 2.17 2.93
C ARG A 33 10.49 2.03 3.11
N ARG A 34 9.76 2.94 2.49
CA ARG A 34 8.30 2.85 2.35
C ARG A 34 7.98 2.90 0.88
N SER A 35 7.05 2.09 0.42
CA SER A 35 6.70 2.04 -0.99
C SER A 35 5.19 2.02 -1.16
N TRP A 36 4.72 2.79 -2.12
CA TRP A 36 3.32 2.75 -2.54
C TRP A 36 3.09 1.52 -3.39
N THR A 37 2.14 0.69 -3.00
CA THR A 37 1.71 -0.48 -3.77
C THR A 37 0.22 -0.40 -4.05
N TYR A 38 -0.18 -0.92 -5.20
CA TYR A 38 -1.58 -1.05 -5.57
C TYR A 38 -1.91 -2.52 -5.81
N ARG A 39 -2.81 -3.06 -4.99
CA ARG A 39 -3.27 -4.44 -5.06
C ARG A 39 -4.68 -4.48 -5.63
N PHE A 40 -4.86 -5.22 -6.70
CA PHE A 40 -6.14 -5.31 -7.41
C PHE A 40 -6.40 -6.73 -7.90
N LYS A 41 -7.67 -7.05 -8.11
CA LYS A 41 -8.08 -8.27 -8.82
C LYS A 41 -8.02 -7.96 -10.32
N SER A 42 -7.22 -8.72 -11.05
CA SER A 42 -7.07 -8.56 -12.49
C SER A 42 -8.40 -8.85 -13.20
N PRO A 43 -8.87 -7.96 -14.10
CA PRO A 43 -10.12 -8.19 -14.83
C PRO A 43 -9.97 -9.25 -15.93
N VAL A 44 -8.74 -9.60 -16.31
CA VAL A 44 -8.46 -10.52 -17.43
C VAL A 44 -8.51 -11.98 -16.98
N ASP A 45 -7.95 -12.28 -15.80
CA ASP A 45 -7.79 -13.65 -15.30
C ASP A 45 -8.33 -13.85 -13.87
N GLY A 46 -8.92 -12.80 -13.27
CA GLY A 46 -9.46 -12.84 -11.91
C GLY A 46 -8.43 -13.00 -10.80
N ARG A 47 -7.12 -12.99 -11.11
CA ARG A 47 -6.06 -13.22 -10.12
C ARG A 47 -5.74 -11.95 -9.35
N MET A 48 -5.34 -12.10 -8.08
CA MET A 48 -4.81 -10.99 -7.31
C MET A 48 -3.44 -10.58 -7.83
N ARG A 49 -3.26 -9.30 -8.13
CA ARG A 49 -2.01 -8.72 -8.58
C ARG A 49 -1.65 -7.53 -7.70
N GLN A 50 -0.35 -7.23 -7.64
CA GLN A 50 0.18 -6.09 -6.91
C GLN A 50 1.22 -5.38 -7.79
N ARG A 51 1.20 -4.05 -7.80
CA ARG A 51 2.18 -3.21 -8.49
C ARG A 51 2.77 -2.17 -7.55
N LYS A 52 4.08 -1.98 -7.60
CA LYS A 52 4.75 -0.84 -6.97
C LYS A 52 4.50 0.40 -7.82
N LEU A 53 4.06 1.48 -7.19
CA LEU A 53 3.78 2.78 -7.81
C LEU A 53 4.93 3.76 -7.60
N GLY A 54 5.63 3.66 -6.47
CA GLY A 54 6.72 4.55 -6.09
C GLY A 54 7.31 4.20 -4.73
N GLU A 55 8.34 4.94 -4.34
CA GLU A 55 9.04 4.85 -3.06
C GLU A 55 9.18 6.25 -2.44
#